data_AF-A0A7K0VG43-F1
#
_entry.id   AF-A0A7K0VG43-F1
#
_cell.length_a   1.000
_cell.length_b   1.000
_cell.length_c   1.000
_cell.angle_alpha   90.00
_cell.angle_beta   90.00
_cell.angle_gamma   90.00
#
_symmetry.space_group_name_H-M   'P 1'
#
loop_
_entity.id
_entity.type
_entity.pdbx_description
1 polymer ?
#
loop_
_entity_poly.entity_id
_entity_poly.type
_entity_poly.pdbx_seq_one_letter_code
_entity_poly.pdbx_strand_id
1 'polypeptide(L)'
;MSNPTKRGLGKGLGALIPTDTTPRVTSKTKNNANPPTETAESGVPAGPAAVYAELPLDSIVPNPRQPRAVFEQEALAELVYSIKEIGLLQPVVV
;
A
#
# COMPACT_ATOMS: atom_id res chain seq x y z
N MET A 1 38.21 -36.39 -19.56
CA MET A 1 38.62 -35.57 -18.41
C MET A 1 38.47 -34.08 -18.73
N SER A 2 37.63 -33.40 -17.93
CA SER A 2 37.66 -31.99 -17.49
C SER A 2 38.16 -30.84 -18.39
N ASN A 3 37.25 -29.90 -18.66
CA ASN A 3 37.47 -28.43 -18.84
C ASN A 3 37.58 -27.77 -17.41
N PRO A 4 37.87 -26.46 -17.13
CA PRO A 4 37.76 -25.29 -18.00
C PRO A 4 38.65 -24.01 -17.78
N THR A 5 38.66 -23.17 -18.84
CA THR A 5 38.50 -21.69 -18.98
C THR A 5 39.27 -20.60 -18.19
N LYS A 6 39.81 -19.68 -19.03
CA LYS A 6 40.20 -18.25 -18.89
C LYS A 6 39.70 -17.47 -17.66
N ARG A 7 40.66 -16.77 -17.05
CA ARG A 7 40.55 -15.80 -15.95
C ARG A 7 39.78 -14.55 -16.41
N GLY A 8 38.51 -14.46 -16.03
CA GLY A 8 37.70 -13.25 -16.13
C GLY A 8 38.01 -12.26 -15.00
N LEU A 9 37.70 -10.98 -15.26
CA LEU A 9 38.04 -9.76 -14.52
C LEU A 9 37.46 -9.72 -13.08
N GLY A 10 38.04 -10.48 -12.16
CA GLY A 10 37.59 -10.59 -10.77
C GLY A 10 38.28 -9.64 -9.79
N LYS A 11 37.93 -8.34 -9.82
CA LYS A 11 38.35 -7.33 -8.82
C LYS A 11 37.29 -6.21 -8.73
N GLY A 12 36.10 -6.43 -8.18
CA GLY A 12 35.15 -5.30 -8.21
C GLY A 12 33.77 -5.41 -7.59
N LEU A 13 33.54 -6.33 -6.65
CA LEU A 13 32.25 -6.33 -5.91
C LEU A 13 32.42 -6.28 -4.38
N GLY A 14 33.56 -6.73 -3.85
CA GLY A 14 33.86 -6.62 -2.42
C GLY A 14 34.19 -5.21 -1.91
N ALA A 15 34.36 -4.22 -2.78
CA ALA A 15 34.63 -2.82 -2.42
C ALA A 15 33.37 -1.96 -2.28
N LEU A 16 32.23 -2.45 -2.77
CA LEU A 16 30.97 -1.72 -2.84
C LEU A 16 29.95 -2.15 -1.79
N ILE A 17 30.27 -3.15 -0.97
CA ILE A 17 29.39 -3.64 0.09
C ILE A 17 29.95 -3.11 1.42
N PRO A 18 29.30 -2.14 2.08
CA PRO A 18 29.64 -1.75 3.45
C PRO A 18 29.42 -2.97 4.35
N THR A 19 30.51 -3.50 4.92
CA THR A 19 30.42 -4.58 5.91
C THR A 19 30.22 -3.98 7.28
N ASP A 20 28.98 -3.67 7.65
CA ASP A 20 28.61 -3.52 9.05
C ASP A 20 28.53 -4.93 9.66
N THR A 21 29.68 -5.42 10.11
CA THR A 21 29.77 -6.67 10.86
C THR A 21 29.19 -6.47 12.26
N THR A 22 27.95 -6.92 12.45
CA THR A 22 27.47 -7.35 13.78
C THR A 22 26.59 -8.59 13.59
N PRO A 23 26.91 -9.74 14.22
CA PRO A 23 26.20 -10.98 13.96
C PRO A 23 24.88 -10.98 14.75
N ARG A 24 23.74 -10.87 14.04
CA ARG A 24 22.43 -11.18 14.61
C ARG A 24 22.17 -12.68 14.48
N VAL A 25 22.09 -13.32 15.63
CA VAL A 25 21.83 -14.75 15.82
C VAL A 25 20.55 -15.20 15.09
N THR A 26 20.72 -16.36 14.47
CA THR A 26 19.80 -17.22 13.72
C THR A 26 18.34 -17.25 14.20
N SER A 27 17.39 -17.14 13.24
CA SER A 27 16.28 -18.09 13.12
C SER A 27 15.46 -17.88 11.86
N LYS A 28 15.12 -19.02 11.24
CA LYS A 28 13.89 -19.32 10.46
C LYS A 28 13.94 -19.21 8.92
N THR A 29 14.09 -20.40 8.34
CA THR A 29 13.22 -21.04 7.33
C THR A 29 12.95 -20.35 5.99
N LYS A 30 13.39 -21.04 4.94
CA LYS A 30 13.05 -20.85 3.53
C LYS A 30 11.54 -20.72 3.32
N ASN A 31 11.10 -19.80 2.45
CA ASN A 31 10.09 -20.07 1.43
C ASN A 31 10.12 -18.99 0.33
N ASN A 32 10.51 -19.49 -0.84
CA ASN A 32 10.31 -19.11 -2.24
C ASN A 32 9.77 -17.72 -2.67
N ALA A 33 10.48 -17.19 -3.66
CA ALA A 33 10.21 -16.08 -4.57
C ALA A 33 8.89 -16.26 -5.36
N ASN A 34 7.97 -15.27 -5.35
CA ASN A 34 7.80 -14.10 -6.27
C ASN A 34 6.86 -14.44 -7.47
N PRO A 35 6.19 -13.53 -8.21
CA PRO A 35 6.03 -12.04 -8.16
C PRO A 35 4.52 -11.63 -8.32
N PRO A 36 4.07 -10.39 -8.65
CA PRO A 36 4.80 -9.14 -8.93
C PRO A 36 4.37 -7.91 -8.12
N THR A 37 5.35 -7.03 -7.98
CA THR A 37 5.19 -5.58 -7.94
C THR A 37 4.42 -5.12 -9.17
N GLU A 38 3.14 -4.80 -9.01
CA GLU A 38 2.47 -3.86 -9.90
C GLU A 38 2.49 -2.49 -9.23
N THR A 39 3.48 -1.71 -9.65
CA THR A 39 3.43 -0.26 -9.63
C THR A 39 2.19 0.19 -10.41
N ALA A 40 1.05 0.26 -9.74
CA ALA A 40 -0.03 1.10 -10.17
C ALA A 40 0.33 2.54 -9.79
N GLU A 41 1.23 3.15 -10.57
CA GLU A 41 1.27 4.60 -10.73
C GLU A 41 -0.03 5.03 -11.42
N SER A 42 -1.12 4.99 -10.66
CA SER A 42 -2.27 5.83 -10.95
C SER A 42 -1.88 7.20 -10.43
N GLY A 43 -1.38 8.04 -11.34
CA GLY A 43 -1.15 9.45 -11.09
C GLY A 43 -2.45 10.10 -10.62
N VAL A 44 -2.66 10.12 -9.31
CA VAL A 44 -3.45 11.18 -8.70
C VAL A 44 -2.55 12.42 -8.81
N PRO A 45 -3.00 13.53 -9.43
CA PRO A 45 -2.29 14.77 -9.22
C PRO A 45 -2.22 14.97 -7.70
N ALA A 46 -1.04 15.26 -7.18
CA ALA A 46 -0.88 15.68 -5.79
C ALA A 46 -1.65 17.00 -5.62
N GLY A 47 -2.96 16.88 -5.45
CA GLY A 47 -3.84 17.97 -5.11
C GLY A 47 -3.48 18.50 -3.73
N PRO A 48 -4.04 19.65 -3.33
CA PRO A 48 -3.88 20.13 -1.97
C PRO A 48 -4.20 19.01 -0.97
N ALA A 49 -3.37 18.85 0.05
CA ALA A 49 -3.61 17.90 1.11
C ALA A 49 -5.02 18.13 1.67
N ALA A 50 -5.81 17.06 1.81
CA ALA A 50 -7.13 17.16 2.41
C ALA A 50 -7.01 17.76 3.82
N VAL A 51 -7.90 18.68 4.15
CA VAL A 51 -7.94 19.36 5.45
C VAL A 51 -9.16 18.87 6.21
N TYR A 52 -9.02 18.71 7.53
CA TYR A 52 -10.16 18.41 8.39
C TYR A 52 -11.02 19.66 8.58
N ALA A 53 -12.32 19.51 8.36
CA ALA A 53 -13.31 20.55 8.58
C ALA A 53 -14.64 19.93 8.98
N GLU A 54 -15.42 20.67 9.77
CA GLU A 54 -16.83 20.35 10.02
C GLU A 54 -17.69 21.11 9.00
N LEU A 55 -18.54 20.38 8.27
CA LEU A 55 -19.40 20.94 7.25
C LEU A 55 -20.87 20.63 7.55
N PRO A 56 -21.81 21.55 7.25
CA PRO A 56 -23.23 21.24 7.24
C PRO A 56 -23.51 20.11 6.23
N LEU A 57 -24.32 19.11 6.61
CA LEU A 57 -24.62 17.97 5.74
C LEU A 57 -25.24 18.37 4.41
N ASP A 58 -26.10 19.39 4.41
CA ASP A 58 -26.77 19.90 3.20
C ASP A 58 -25.82 20.54 2.18
N SER A 59 -24.56 20.79 2.56
CA SER A 59 -23.53 21.30 1.65
C SER A 59 -22.80 20.22 0.85
N ILE A 60 -23.04 18.94 1.18
CA ILE A 60 -22.38 17.78 0.57
C ILE A 60 -23.32 17.17 -0.47
N VAL A 61 -22.84 17.03 -1.71
CA VAL A 61 -23.60 16.45 -2.83
C VAL A 61 -22.84 15.24 -3.37
N PRO A 62 -23.52 14.13 -3.72
CA PRO A 62 -22.85 12.99 -4.33
C PRO A 62 -22.16 13.37 -5.65
N ASN A 63 -20.98 12.80 -5.88
CA ASN A 63 -20.27 12.95 -7.15
C ASN A 63 -21.13 12.39 -8.32
N PRO A 64 -21.43 13.17 -9.38
CA PRO A 64 -22.19 12.68 -10.53
C PRO A 64 -21.56 11.46 -11.24
N ARG A 65 -20.26 11.24 -11.06
CA ARG A 65 -19.50 10.12 -11.61
C ARG A 65 -19.14 9.08 -10.54
N GLN A 66 -20.05 8.79 -9.61
CA GLN A 66 -19.87 7.73 -8.61
C GLN A 66 -19.77 6.35 -9.30
N PRO A 67 -18.63 5.64 -9.17
CA PRO A 67 -18.45 4.33 -9.81
C PRO A 67 -19.24 3.22 -9.10
N ARG A 68 -19.51 3.35 -7.80
CA ARG A 68 -20.38 2.41 -7.05
C ARG A 68 -21.80 2.95 -7.04
N ALA A 69 -22.68 2.30 -7.80
CA ALA A 69 -24.10 2.67 -7.89
C ALA A 69 -25.03 1.76 -7.06
N VAL A 70 -24.58 0.57 -6.67
CA VAL A 70 -25.40 -0.43 -5.97
C VAL A 70 -24.81 -0.70 -4.59
N PHE A 71 -25.70 -0.72 -3.60
CA PHE A 71 -25.40 -1.07 -2.21
C PHE A 71 -26.25 -2.26 -1.79
N GLU A 72 -25.65 -3.20 -1.06
CA GLU A 72 -26.39 -4.28 -0.41
C GLU A 72 -27.15 -3.73 0.79
N GLN A 73 -28.45 -4.00 0.85
CA GLN A 73 -29.33 -3.31 1.80
C GLN A 73 -29.13 -3.75 3.24
N GLU A 74 -28.75 -5.01 3.46
CA GLU A 74 -28.44 -5.53 4.79
C GLU A 74 -27.19 -4.83 5.36
N ALA A 75 -26.10 -4.79 4.57
CA ALA A 75 -24.87 -4.11 4.97
C ALA A 75 -25.07 -2.60 5.19
N LEU A 76 -25.93 -1.95 4.38
CA LEU A 76 -26.27 -0.54 4.57
C LEU A 76 -27.02 -0.33 5.89
N ALA A 77 -27.97 -1.20 6.22
CA ALA A 77 -28.73 -1.12 7.47
C ALA A 77 -27.83 -1.31 8.70
N GLU A 78 -26.88 -2.25 8.64
CA GLU A 78 -25.87 -2.43 9.69
C GLU A 78 -25.01 -1.18 9.88
N LEU A 79 -24.55 -0.56 8.79
CA LEU A 79 -23.76 0.67 8.86
C LEU A 79 -24.56 1.81 9.49
N VAL A 80 -25.82 1.99 9.11
CA VAL A 80 -26.70 3.02 9.69
C VAL A 80 -26.89 2.80 11.20
N TYR A 81 -27.08 1.54 11.64
CA TYR A 81 -27.17 1.22 13.06
C TYR A 81 -25.88 1.61 13.80
N SER A 82 -24.71 1.21 13.26
CA SER A 82 -23.41 1.53 13.84
C SER A 82 -23.16 3.05 13.96
N ILE A 83 -23.48 3.81 12.90
CA ILE A 83 -23.33 5.27 12.89
C ILE A 83 -24.24 5.93 13.93
N LYS A 84 -25.44 5.40 14.18
CA LYS A 84 -26.36 5.96 15.20
C LYS A 84 -25.88 5.71 16.63
N GLU A 85 -25.30 4.53 16.89
CA GLU A 85 -24.86 4.14 18.24
C GLU A 85 -23.50 4.75 18.60
N ILE A 86 -22.56 4.79 17.65
CA ILE A 86 -21.15 5.12 17.90
C ILE A 86 -20.76 6.45 17.25
N GLY A 87 -21.46 6.87 16.18
CA GLY A 87 -21.07 8.00 15.34
C GLY A 87 -20.10 7.60 14.22
N LEU A 88 -19.53 8.61 13.55
CA LEU A 88 -18.52 8.40 12.51
C LEU A 88 -17.14 8.25 13.14
N LEU A 89 -16.55 7.06 12.98
CA LEU A 89 -15.19 6.79 13.43
C LEU A 89 -14.12 7.41 12.50
N GLN A 90 -14.45 7.49 11.21
CA GLN A 90 -13.56 7.99 10.18
C GLN A 90 -14.22 9.16 9.44
N PRO A 91 -13.51 10.29 9.25
CA PRO A 91 -13.97 11.38 8.41
C PRO A 91 -14.18 10.93 6.96
N VAL A 92 -15.22 11.47 6.33
CA VAL A 92 -15.52 11.25 4.92
C VAL A 92 -14.77 12.25 4.05
N VAL A 93 -14.42 11.85 2.83
CA VAL A 93 -13.80 12.72 1.83
C VAL A 93 -14.91 13.28 0.94
N VAL A 94 -14.92 14.61 0.80
CA VAL A 94 -15.93 15.37 0.05
C VAL A 94 -15.27 16.38 -0.89
#